data_AF-A0A969KGT4-F1
#
_entry.id   AF-A0A969KGT4-F1
#
_cell.length_a   1.000
_cell.length_b   1.000
_cell.length_c   1.000
_cell.angle_alpha   90.00
_cell.angle_beta   90.00
_cell.angle_gamma   90.00
#
_symmetry.space_group_name_H-M   'P 1'
#
loop_
_entity.id
_entity.type
_entity.pdbx_description
1 polymer ?
#
loop_
_entity_poly.entity_id
_entity_poly.type
_entity_poly.pdbx_seq_one_letter_code
_entity_poly.pdbx_strand_id
1 'polypeptide(L)'
;MARTDLIGTWDFMGIVAPSFDNWRRFTFDTSSPLETILVKCLSVPELPVTVGYLRAVFFTPDPIYSPWLKFFPKEIAELYTIPIPPEIINNVDGIRRGFEVIKKPKRRPTYGITPNNGWSVSLEVLSKAGIGTGGGSDTVDDDTPVPSNPLTPSSIIDLLG
;
A
#
# COMPACT_ATOMS: atom_id res chain seq x y z
N MET A 1 -0.36 2.88 18.14
CA MET A 1 -0.86 1.52 18.40
C MET A 1 -0.69 0.75 17.10
N ALA A 2 -0.03 -0.40 17.12
CA ALA A 2 0.21 -1.21 15.92
C ALA A 2 -0.79 -2.37 15.84
N ARG A 3 -1.25 -2.72 14.64
CA ARG A 3 -2.09 -3.89 14.36
C ARG A 3 -1.29 -4.86 13.50
N THR A 4 -1.43 -6.16 13.71
CA THR A 4 -0.79 -7.18 12.86
C THR A 4 -1.85 -8.02 12.16
N ASP A 5 -1.66 -8.26 10.86
CA ASP A 5 -2.44 -9.19 10.04
C ASP A 5 -1.53 -10.01 9.12
N LEU A 6 -2.12 -10.74 8.16
CA LEU A 6 -1.39 -11.61 7.23
C LEU A 6 -0.42 -10.84 6.31
N ILE A 7 -0.67 -9.56 6.05
CA ILE A 7 0.20 -8.72 5.22
C ILE A 7 1.39 -8.24 6.05
N GLY A 8 1.19 -8.01 7.34
CA GLY A 8 2.26 -7.64 8.26
C GLY A 8 1.78 -6.79 9.43
N THR A 9 2.69 -5.96 9.94
CA THR A 9 2.40 -5.02 11.03
C THR A 9 2.13 -3.64 10.46
N TRP A 10 1.07 -3.02 10.92
CA TRP A 10 0.54 -1.73 10.49
C TRP A 10 0.65 -0.72 11.62
N ASP A 11 1.27 0.41 11.35
CA ASP A 11 1.35 1.54 12.26
C ASP A 11 0.23 2.53 11.94
N PHE A 12 -0.60 2.83 12.93
CA PHE A 12 -1.64 3.84 12.79
C PHE A 12 -1.06 5.27 12.80
N MET A 13 -1.30 6.02 11.73
CA MET A 13 -0.77 7.38 11.53
C MET A 13 -1.72 8.48 12.05
N GLY A 14 -3.00 8.16 12.23
CA GLY A 14 -4.00 9.10 12.74
C GLY A 14 -5.28 9.14 11.91
N ILE A 15 -6.22 9.97 12.37
CA ILE A 15 -7.44 10.32 11.64
C ILE A 15 -7.46 11.83 11.40
N VAL A 16 -7.76 12.23 10.16
CA VAL A 16 -7.78 13.64 9.75
C VAL A 16 -9.04 13.92 8.93
N ALA A 17 -9.70 15.04 9.21
CA ALA A 17 -10.75 15.59 8.35
C ALA A 17 -10.12 16.54 7.31
N PRO A 18 -10.03 16.17 6.02
CA PRO A 18 -9.41 17.01 5.01
C PRO A 18 -10.25 18.24 4.68
N SER A 19 -9.57 19.32 4.27
CA SER A 19 -10.14 20.60 3.84
C SER A 19 -9.82 20.92 2.38
N PHE A 20 -10.57 21.83 1.75
CA PHE A 20 -10.35 22.21 0.34
C PHE A 20 -9.08 23.03 0.12
N ASP A 21 -8.78 23.90 1.08
CA ASP A 21 -7.80 24.97 0.89
C ASP A 21 -6.40 24.60 1.40
N ASN A 22 -6.33 23.69 2.37
CA ASN A 22 -5.09 23.36 3.08
C ASN A 22 -4.86 21.86 3.15
N TRP A 23 -3.60 21.48 2.92
CA TRP A 23 -3.08 20.17 3.29
C TRP A 23 -3.20 20.00 4.80
N ARG A 24 -3.77 18.87 5.22
CA ARG A 24 -3.91 18.49 6.62
C ARG A 24 -2.98 17.34 6.91
N ARG A 25 -2.15 17.50 7.93
CA ARG A 25 -1.14 16.53 8.32
C ARG A 25 -1.71 15.51 9.32
N PHE A 26 -1.35 14.24 9.13
CA PHE A 26 -1.62 13.18 10.10
C PHE A 26 -0.77 13.36 11.37
N THR A 27 -1.28 12.87 12.50
CA THR A 27 -0.70 13.13 13.82
C THR A 27 0.67 12.49 14.00
N PHE A 28 0.84 11.28 13.47
CA PHE A 28 2.06 10.50 13.64
C PHE A 28 2.84 10.42 12.34
N ASP A 29 4.15 10.31 12.51
CA ASP A 29 5.10 10.07 11.44
C ASP A 29 5.70 8.67 11.60
N THR A 30 6.35 8.18 10.55
CA THR A 30 6.97 6.86 10.52
C THR A 30 8.35 6.92 9.89
N SER A 31 9.23 6.01 10.28
CA SER A 31 10.50 5.74 9.59
C SER A 31 10.45 4.44 8.78
N SER A 32 9.26 3.83 8.62
CA SER A 32 9.11 2.64 7.78
C SER A 32 9.49 2.95 6.33
N PRO A 33 10.38 2.16 5.71
CA PRO A 33 10.75 2.34 4.32
C PRO A 33 9.69 1.81 3.35
N LEU A 34 8.71 1.03 3.83
CA LEU A 34 7.75 0.33 2.98
C LEU A 34 6.75 1.31 2.36
N GLU A 35 6.51 1.22 1.06
CA GLU A 35 5.63 2.15 0.35
C GLU A 35 4.13 1.93 0.60
N THR A 36 3.78 0.79 1.18
CA THR A 36 2.40 0.34 1.32
C THR A 36 1.69 1.04 2.47
N ILE A 37 0.54 1.61 2.16
CA ILE A 37 -0.37 2.25 3.12
C ILE A 37 -1.78 1.67 2.98
N LEU A 38 -2.54 1.77 4.07
CA LEU A 38 -3.95 1.42 4.13
C LEU A 38 -4.75 2.69 4.43
N VAL A 39 -5.67 3.04 3.54
CA VAL A 39 -6.51 4.24 3.64
C VAL A 39 -7.95 3.80 3.87
N LYS A 40 -8.59 4.35 4.90
CA LYS A 40 -10.01 4.14 5.17
C LYS A 40 -10.69 5.48 5.40
N CYS A 41 -11.76 5.78 4.68
CA CYS A 41 -12.54 6.98 4.96
C CYS A 41 -13.65 6.68 5.97
N LEU A 42 -14.01 7.68 6.76
CA LEU A 42 -15.06 7.62 7.77
C LEU A 42 -16.11 8.70 7.47
N SER A 43 -17.35 8.41 7.84
CA SER A 43 -18.49 9.32 7.62
C SER A 43 -18.62 9.69 6.15
N VAL A 44 -18.49 8.71 5.25
CA VAL A 44 -18.54 8.97 3.82
C VAL A 44 -20.00 9.19 3.41
N PRO A 45 -20.35 10.31 2.76
CA PRO A 45 -21.70 10.51 2.24
C PRO A 45 -21.99 9.50 1.13
N GLU A 46 -23.27 9.16 0.92
CA GLU A 46 -23.70 8.22 -0.12
C GLU A 46 -23.17 8.58 -1.52
N LEU A 47 -23.13 9.87 -1.85
CA LEU A 47 -22.60 10.39 -3.10
C LEU A 47 -21.48 11.42 -2.85
N PRO A 48 -20.21 10.98 -2.71
CA PRO A 48 -19.11 11.90 -2.52
C PRO A 48 -18.81 12.66 -3.82
N VAL A 49 -19.08 13.97 -3.80
CA VAL A 49 -18.72 14.91 -4.88
C VAL A 49 -17.30 15.46 -4.74
N THR A 50 -16.52 14.91 -3.80
CA THR A 50 -15.14 15.28 -3.52
C THR A 50 -14.22 14.07 -3.61
N VAL A 51 -12.93 14.33 -3.79
CA VAL A 51 -11.85 13.33 -3.83
C VAL A 51 -10.76 13.72 -2.85
N GLY A 52 -9.99 12.73 -2.42
CA GLY A 52 -8.81 12.94 -1.61
C GLY A 52 -7.55 12.91 -2.45
N TYR A 53 -6.59 13.76 -2.09
CA TYR A 53 -5.21 13.66 -2.54
C TYR A 53 -4.33 13.49 -1.32
N LEU A 54 -3.45 12.52 -1.35
CA LEU A 54 -2.50 12.18 -0.29
C LEU A 54 -1.08 12.33 -0.81
N ARG A 55 -0.16 12.78 0.06
CA ARG A 55 1.28 12.78 -0.21
C ARG A 55 2.06 12.43 1.06
N ALA A 56 3.23 11.84 0.89
CA ALA A 56 4.23 11.75 1.94
C ALA A 56 5.12 13.00 1.91
N VAL A 57 5.55 13.41 3.10
CA VAL A 57 6.54 14.46 3.34
C VAL A 57 7.72 13.81 4.02
N PHE A 58 8.87 13.80 3.36
CA PHE A 58 10.11 13.22 3.88
C PHE A 58 10.92 14.33 4.58
N PHE A 59 11.27 14.11 5.85
CA PHE A 59 11.97 15.09 6.68
C PHE A 59 13.47 15.03 6.45
N THR A 60 13.89 15.70 5.40
CA THR A 60 15.28 16.04 5.06
C THR A 60 15.53 17.52 5.38
N PRO A 61 16.79 18.01 5.34
CA PRO A 61 17.08 19.44 5.53
C PRO A 61 16.22 20.34 4.63
N ASP A 62 16.04 19.94 3.37
CA ASP A 62 15.05 20.48 2.45
C ASP A 62 13.91 19.45 2.27
N PRO A 63 12.67 19.70 2.72
CA PRO A 63 11.60 18.70 2.68
C PRO A 63 11.28 18.22 1.26
N ILE A 64 11.30 16.91 1.07
CA ILE A 64 10.98 16.25 -0.20
C ILE A 64 9.57 15.69 -0.11
N TYR A 65 8.79 15.82 -1.18
CA TYR A 65 7.39 15.40 -1.24
C TYR A 65 7.20 14.27 -2.24
N SER A 66 6.40 13.27 -1.89
CA SER A 66 5.98 12.27 -2.88
C SER A 66 5.08 12.90 -3.95
N PRO A 67 5.02 12.31 -5.15
CA PRO A 67 3.90 12.49 -6.05
C PRO A 67 2.56 12.32 -5.33
N TRP A 68 1.54 13.06 -5.77
CA TRP A 68 0.22 13.02 -5.13
C TRP A 68 -0.55 11.77 -5.55
N LEU A 69 -1.01 11.04 -4.56
CA LEU A 69 -1.88 9.89 -4.72
C LEU A 69 -3.34 10.35 -4.64
N LYS A 70 -4.10 10.12 -5.71
CA LYS A 70 -5.55 10.37 -5.72
C LYS A 70 -6.32 9.15 -5.21
N PHE A 71 -7.29 9.37 -4.34
CA PHE A 71 -8.23 8.34 -3.89
C PHE A 71 -9.66 8.87 -3.81
N PHE A 72 -10.62 7.95 -3.80
CA PHE A 72 -12.05 8.27 -3.68
C PHE A 72 -12.53 7.91 -2.27
N PRO A 73 -13.32 8.78 -1.60
CA PRO A 73 -13.84 8.48 -0.27
C PRO A 73 -14.69 7.21 -0.28
N LYS A 74 -14.28 6.22 0.52
CA LYS A 74 -14.95 4.92 0.71
C LYS A 74 -14.76 4.43 2.14
N GLU A 75 -15.79 3.78 2.70
CA GLU A 75 -15.72 3.23 4.06
C GLU A 75 -14.93 1.92 4.13
N ILE A 76 -14.77 1.24 2.99
CA ILE A 76 -13.92 0.06 2.85
C ILE A 76 -12.47 0.53 2.80
N ALA A 77 -11.61 -0.10 3.60
CA ALA A 77 -10.18 0.19 3.60
C ALA A 77 -9.53 -0.31 2.29
N GLU A 78 -8.70 0.54 1.68
CA GLU A 78 -8.01 0.24 0.43
C GLU A 78 -6.50 0.40 0.58
N LEU A 79 -5.77 -0.51 -0.08
CA LEU A 79 -4.32 -0.49 -0.13
C LEU A 79 -3.86 0.46 -1.23
N TYR A 80 -2.85 1.25 -0.91
CA TYR A 80 -2.17 2.10 -1.87
C TYR A 80 -0.66 2.00 -1.70
N THR A 81 0.06 2.30 -2.77
CA THR A 81 1.52 2.41 -2.78
C THR A 81 1.88 3.87 -2.97
N ILE A 82 2.60 4.45 -2.01
CA ILE A 82 3.12 5.82 -2.14
C ILE A 82 4.49 5.76 -2.80
N PRO A 83 4.64 6.36 -3.99
CA PRO A 83 5.91 6.36 -4.69
C PRO A 83 6.97 7.11 -3.89
N ILE A 84 8.14 6.49 -3.77
CA ILE A 84 9.32 7.11 -3.16
C ILE A 84 9.98 8.03 -4.20
N PRO A 85 10.23 9.30 -3.86
CA PRO A 85 10.98 10.22 -4.71
C PRO A 85 12.39 9.68 -5.02
N PRO A 86 12.86 9.80 -6.27
CA PRO A 86 14.18 9.29 -6.67
C PRO A 86 15.34 9.91 -5.87
N GLU A 87 15.15 11.12 -5.33
CA GLU A 87 16.13 11.87 -4.54
C GLU A 87 16.53 11.16 -3.24
N ILE A 88 15.65 10.30 -2.71
CA ILE A 88 15.85 9.63 -1.42
C ILE A 88 15.89 8.10 -1.53
N ILE A 89 15.77 7.54 -2.73
CA ILE A 89 15.64 6.09 -2.94
C ILE A 89 16.81 5.28 -2.33
N ASN A 90 18.00 5.88 -2.28
CA ASN A 90 19.20 5.25 -1.73
C ASN A 90 19.30 5.31 -0.20
N ASN A 91 18.50 6.17 0.45
CA ASN A 91 18.57 6.45 1.88
C ASN A 91 17.18 6.41 2.55
N VAL A 92 16.22 5.70 1.96
CA VAL A 92 14.85 5.62 2.48
C VAL A 92 14.84 5.09 3.90
N ASP A 93 15.70 4.10 4.16
CA ASP A 93 15.89 3.49 5.46
C ASP A 93 16.41 4.54 6.45
N GLY A 94 15.53 4.98 7.35
CA GLY A 94 15.85 5.94 8.41
C GLY A 94 15.39 7.38 8.16
N ILE A 95 14.87 7.71 6.97
CA ILE A 95 14.22 9.02 6.77
C ILE A 95 12.81 8.95 7.37
N ARG A 96 12.58 9.77 8.39
CA ARG A 96 11.24 9.98 8.94
C ARG A 96 10.37 10.65 7.88
N ARG A 97 9.15 10.17 7.71
CA ARG A 97 8.15 10.77 6.83
C ARG A 97 6.80 10.89 7.51
N GLY A 98 6.10 11.98 7.20
CA GLY A 98 4.74 12.23 7.59
C GLY A 98 3.82 12.15 6.36
N PHE A 99 2.52 12.21 6.60
CA PHE A 99 1.54 12.19 5.53
C PHE A 99 0.63 13.40 5.61
N GLU A 100 0.22 13.87 4.45
CA GLU A 100 -0.72 14.96 4.32
C GLU A 100 -1.83 14.60 3.36
N VAL A 101 -3.03 15.09 3.67
CA VAL A 101 -4.22 14.89 2.85
C VAL A 101 -4.91 16.22 2.57
N ILE A 102 -5.41 16.39 1.35
CA ILE A 102 -6.23 17.52 0.95
C ILE A 102 -7.49 17.03 0.24
N LYS A 103 -8.58 17.77 0.41
CA LYS A 103 -9.85 17.53 -0.26
C LYS A 103 -9.91 18.37 -1.53
N LYS A 104 -10.40 17.81 -2.62
CA LYS A 104 -10.66 18.54 -3.88
C LYS A 104 -12.01 18.16 -4.46
N PRO A 105 -12.66 19.04 -5.24
CA PRO A 105 -13.91 18.70 -5.89
C PRO A 105 -13.65 17.63 -6.97
N LYS A 106 -14.55 16.63 -7.08
CA LYS A 106 -14.43 15.53 -8.05
C LYS A 106 -14.51 16.03 -9.51
N ARG A 107 -15.26 17.11 -9.72
CA ARG A 107 -15.42 17.81 -11.00
C ARG A 107 -15.14 19.29 -10.76
N ARG A 108 -14.60 20.00 -11.76
CA ARG A 108 -14.55 21.46 -11.68
C ARG A 108 -15.99 21.99 -11.58
N PRO A 109 -16.35 22.81 -10.59
CA PRO A 109 -17.65 23.42 -10.57
C PRO A 109 -17.75 24.37 -11.78
N THR A 110 -18.66 24.08 -12.69
CA THR A 110 -18.97 24.97 -13.82
C THR A 110 -19.68 26.24 -13.29
N TYR A 111 -20.46 26.10 -12.21
CA TYR A 111 -21.09 27.17 -11.44
C TYR A 111 -21.29 26.70 -9.99
N GLY A 112 -21.14 27.61 -9.00
CA GLY A 112 -21.49 27.39 -7.58
C GLY A 112 -20.36 26.87 -6.66
N ILE A 113 -20.69 26.75 -5.36
CA ILE A 113 -19.81 26.23 -4.30
C ILE A 113 -20.00 24.71 -4.23
N THR A 114 -18.90 23.93 -4.30
CA THR A 114 -18.98 22.49 -4.07
C THR A 114 -19.30 22.21 -2.60
N PRO A 115 -20.34 21.42 -2.28
CA PRO A 115 -20.67 21.15 -0.89
C PRO A 115 -19.50 20.44 -0.20
N ASN A 116 -19.11 20.96 0.96
CA ASN A 116 -18.05 20.39 1.77
C ASN A 116 -18.58 19.22 2.58
N ASN A 117 -18.82 18.10 1.90
CA ASN A 117 -19.26 16.89 2.58
C ASN A 117 -18.20 16.50 3.63
N GLY A 118 -18.62 16.37 4.88
CA GLY A 118 -17.75 15.98 5.98
C GLY A 118 -17.41 14.50 5.86
N TRP A 119 -16.16 14.18 5.57
CA TRP A 119 -15.59 12.84 5.70
C TRP A 119 -14.20 12.98 6.32
N SER A 120 -13.76 11.94 7.02
CA SER A 120 -12.42 11.87 7.61
C SER A 120 -11.64 10.70 7.02
N VAL A 121 -10.32 10.71 7.20
CA VAL A 121 -9.40 9.70 6.67
C VAL A 121 -8.62 9.11 7.82
N SER A 122 -8.70 7.81 7.97
CA SER A 122 -7.78 7.01 8.77
C SER A 122 -6.66 6.52 7.87
N LEU A 123 -5.42 6.61 8.35
CA LEU A 123 -4.24 6.14 7.63
C LEU A 123 -3.44 5.18 8.51
N GLU A 124 -3.06 4.05 7.92
CA GLU A 124 -2.10 3.11 8.49
C GLU A 124 -0.97 2.87 7.48
N VAL A 125 0.24 2.63 7.97
CA VAL A 125 1.43 2.36 7.15
C VAL A 125 1.95 0.98 7.49
N LEU A 126 2.29 0.19 6.48
CA LEU A 126 2.96 -1.09 6.72
C LEU A 126 4.35 -0.83 7.30
N SER A 127 4.61 -1.29 8.51
CA SER A 127 5.89 -1.11 9.21
C SER A 127 6.79 -2.33 9.14
N LYS A 128 6.21 -3.51 9.01
CA LYS A 128 6.93 -4.77 8.79
C LYS A 128 6.10 -5.69 7.92
N ALA A 129 6.63 -6.13 6.79
CA ALA A 129 5.97 -7.14 5.97
C ALA A 129 5.90 -8.48 6.74
N GLY A 130 4.79 -9.20 6.58
CA GLY A 130 4.63 -10.56 7.04
C GLY A 130 5.64 -11.46 6.35
N ILE A 131 6.18 -12.42 7.09
CA ILE A 131 6.97 -13.48 6.48
C ILE A 131 5.96 -14.32 5.70
N GLY A 132 5.95 -14.22 4.37
CA GLY A 132 5.21 -15.15 3.56
C GLY A 132 5.66 -16.56 3.95
N THR A 133 4.76 -17.38 4.49
CA THR A 133 4.95 -18.84 4.55
C THR A 133 4.92 -19.35 3.10
N GLY A 134 6.03 -19.17 2.40
CA GLY A 134 6.33 -19.65 1.07
C GLY A 134 7.76 -20.17 1.11
N GLY A 135 7.90 -21.38 1.63
CA GLY A 135 9.19 -22.02 1.86
C GLY A 135 9.00 -23.41 2.47
N GLY A 136 8.22 -24.26 1.81
CA GLY A 136 8.45 -25.69 1.90
C GLY A 136 9.79 -25.97 1.22
N SER A 137 10.88 -25.76 1.93
CA SER A 137 12.14 -26.43 1.62
C SER A 137 11.98 -27.85 2.15
N ASP A 138 11.43 -28.72 1.31
CA ASP A 138 11.64 -30.15 1.45
C ASP A 138 13.15 -30.38 1.23
N THR A 139 13.93 -30.28 2.30
CA THR A 139 15.18 -31.04 2.40
C THR A 139 14.77 -32.49 2.51
N VAL A 140 14.57 -33.13 1.34
CA VAL A 140 14.65 -34.58 1.27
C VAL A 140 16.13 -34.89 1.13
N ASP A 141 16.67 -35.42 2.21
CA ASP A 141 18.01 -36.00 2.27
C ASP A 141 18.17 -37.02 1.14
N ASP A 142 19.26 -36.82 0.40
CA ASP A 142 19.85 -37.74 -0.56
C ASP A 142 20.41 -38.94 0.21
N ASP A 143 19.74 -40.09 0.11
CA ASP A 143 20.40 -41.40 0.25
C ASP A 143 19.48 -42.52 -0.25
N THR A 144 19.60 -42.87 -1.53
CA THR A 144 19.21 -44.23 -1.97
C THR A 144 20.06 -44.66 -3.17
N PRO A 145 20.80 -45.78 -3.07
CA PRO A 145 21.69 -46.20 -4.15
C PRO A 145 20.90 -46.83 -5.31
N VAL A 146 21.22 -46.37 -6.51
CA VAL A 146 20.76 -46.91 -7.80
C VAL A 146 21.37 -48.28 -8.05
N PRO A 147 20.59 -49.32 -8.42
CA PRO A 147 21.11 -50.46 -9.15
C PRO A 147 20.93 -50.27 -10.66
N SER A 148 22.03 -50.51 -11.35
CA SER A 148 22.22 -50.37 -12.78
C SER A 148 21.51 -51.45 -13.61
N ASN A 149 21.19 -51.04 -14.86
CA ASN A 149 21.34 -51.81 -16.11
C ASN A 149 20.11 -52.56 -16.72
N PRO A 150 20.11 -52.85 -18.06
CA PRO A 150 19.39 -52.04 -19.07
C PRO A 150 18.59 -52.90 -20.09
N LEU A 151 18.21 -52.30 -21.25
CA LEU A 151 17.63 -52.88 -22.51
C LEU A 151 16.09 -52.80 -22.56
N THR A 152 15.38 -52.30 -23.58
CA THR A 152 15.63 -52.04 -25.02
C THR A 152 14.48 -51.17 -25.60
N PRO A 153 14.62 -50.52 -26.77
CA PRO A 153 13.61 -49.62 -27.35
C PRO A 153 12.75 -50.27 -28.47
N SER A 154 11.71 -49.54 -28.89
CA SER A 154 10.78 -49.76 -30.04
C SER A 154 9.52 -50.57 -29.66
N SER A 155 8.27 -50.24 -30.03
CA SER A 155 7.68 -49.56 -31.20
C SER A 155 6.23 -49.15 -30.79
N ILE A 156 5.72 -47.94 -31.04
CA ILE A 156 4.94 -47.51 -32.23
C ILE A 156 3.62 -48.30 -32.48
N ILE A 157 2.53 -47.52 -32.67
CA ILE A 157 1.23 -47.77 -33.35
C ILE A 157 0.01 -48.22 -32.52
N ASP A 158 -0.86 -47.22 -32.27
CA ASP A 158 -2.24 -47.07 -32.75
C ASP A 158 -3.47 -47.82 -32.21
N LEU A 159 -4.52 -46.98 -32.13
CA LEU A 159 -5.93 -47.15 -32.51
C LEU A 159 -6.93 -47.82 -31.55
N LEU A 160 -7.83 -46.94 -31.04
CA LEU A 160 -9.30 -46.94 -31.17
C LEU A 160 -10.06 -48.28 -31.14
N GLY A 161 -11.04 -48.35 -30.23
CA GLY A 161 -12.14 -49.33 -30.24
C GLY A 161 -12.89 -49.35 -28.92
#